data_AF-A0A6I7NPP7-F1
#
_entry.id   AF-A0A6I7NPP7-F1
#
_cell.length_a   1.000
_cell.length_b   1.000
_cell.length_c   1.000
_cell.angle_alpha   90.00
_cell.angle_beta   90.00
_cell.angle_gamma   90.00
#
_symmetry.space_group_name_H-M   'P 1'
#
loop_
_entity.id
_entity.type
_entity.pdbx_description
1 polymer ?
#
loop_
_entity_poly.entity_id
_entity_poly.type
_entity_poly.pdbx_seq_one_letter_code
_entity_poly.pdbx_strand_id
1 'polypeptide(L)'
;MKKFLALMLTAVFLVSFAACTSDAQEDITLSAFSVDINPSILFVIDEDEIIVSFVLNNEDAEIVAAELDFVGLTAEEALALFIDAAIEAGYIDVDAENNAIFITTEDDDDLDENDEGMPEFAKRLRERAEAEFRAHGIGAAVIIGTLDEALLELAEQYDIGIGRLRILQTAVEIDGELTYEEALEMDMKDIMAIIHGSHDARMATFRAARQEEAKAVREEMKENVRERLEAHRALLEENGVDIPDYSAIREAFREQAEAHRAAYEERIEERRQQAQDRRP
;
A
#
# COMPACT_ATOMS: atom_id res chain seq x y z
N MET A 1 -25.35 53.64 -69.28
CA MET A 1 -26.23 53.56 -68.09
C MET A 1 -25.35 53.14 -66.91
N LYS A 2 -24.85 54.10 -66.11
CA LYS A 2 -25.23 54.39 -64.71
C LYS A 2 -25.25 53.17 -63.74
N LYS A 3 -24.24 53.15 -62.83
CA LYS A 3 -24.27 52.79 -61.37
C LYS A 3 -24.51 51.30 -61.05
N PHE A 4 -23.87 50.60 -60.09
CA PHE A 4 -23.33 50.83 -58.72
C PHE A 4 -22.13 49.87 -58.50
N LEU A 5 -20.99 50.19 -57.85
CA LEU A 5 -20.66 50.44 -56.43
C LEU A 5 -20.94 49.28 -55.43
N ALA A 6 -19.89 48.95 -54.65
CA ALA A 6 -19.83 48.29 -53.33
C ALA A 6 -19.71 46.74 -53.34
N LEU A 7 -18.91 46.07 -52.50
CA LEU A 7 -17.88 46.38 -51.50
C LEU A 7 -17.33 45.00 -51.03
N MET A 8 -16.05 44.95 -50.66
CA MET A 8 -15.35 43.87 -49.92
C MET A 8 -16.23 43.01 -49.00
N LEU A 9 -16.01 41.68 -49.02
CA LEU A 9 -15.56 40.94 -47.84
C LEU A 9 -14.95 39.58 -48.24
N THR A 10 -13.64 39.47 -48.04
CA THR A 10 -12.85 38.25 -48.04
C THR A 10 -13.22 37.36 -46.86
N ALA A 11 -13.54 36.09 -47.11
CA ALA A 11 -13.42 35.01 -46.12
C ALA A 11 -13.29 33.67 -46.86
N VAL A 12 -12.04 33.32 -47.20
CA VAL A 12 -11.67 31.95 -47.57
C VAL A 12 -11.66 31.14 -46.28
N PHE A 13 -12.70 30.32 -46.09
CA PHE A 13 -12.74 29.32 -45.01
C PHE A 13 -11.90 28.12 -45.45
N LEU A 14 -10.58 28.21 -45.25
CA LEU A 14 -9.68 27.06 -45.25
C LEU A 14 -9.83 26.38 -43.90
N VAL A 15 -10.68 25.35 -43.85
CA VAL A 15 -10.73 24.42 -42.71
C VAL A 15 -9.49 23.54 -42.79
N SER A 16 -8.41 23.98 -42.14
CA SER A 16 -7.27 23.13 -41.85
C SER A 16 -7.67 22.17 -40.71
N PHE A 17 -7.93 20.91 -41.06
CA PHE A 17 -7.85 19.81 -40.09
C PHE A 17 -6.37 19.62 -39.73
N ALA A 18 -5.88 20.45 -38.81
CA ALA A 18 -4.73 20.07 -38.00
C ALA A 18 -5.25 19.05 -36.99
N ALA A 19 -5.15 17.77 -37.34
CA ALA A 19 -5.19 16.70 -36.36
C ALA A 19 -3.91 16.85 -35.51
N CYS A 20 -3.98 17.68 -34.48
CA CYS A 20 -3.05 17.58 -33.37
C CYS A 20 -3.35 16.24 -32.69
N THR A 21 -2.60 15.21 -33.07
CA THR A 21 -2.29 14.12 -32.14
C THR A 21 -1.38 14.73 -31.10
N SER A 22 -1.97 15.45 -30.15
CA SER A 22 -1.36 15.57 -28.84
C SER A 22 -1.39 14.14 -28.32
N ASP A 23 -0.25 13.46 -28.35
CA ASP A 23 0.04 12.48 -27.31
C ASP A 23 -0.02 13.30 -26.01
N ALA A 24 -1.23 13.46 -25.49
CA ALA A 24 -1.43 13.72 -24.09
C ALA A 24 -0.92 12.44 -23.44
N GLN A 25 0.38 12.43 -23.16
CA GLN A 25 0.92 11.62 -22.10
C GLN A 25 0.10 12.06 -20.88
N GLU A 26 -0.98 11.34 -20.59
CA GLU A 26 -1.63 11.41 -19.29
C GLU A 26 -0.48 11.20 -18.30
N ASP A 27 -0.19 12.23 -17.51
CA ASP A 27 0.60 12.05 -16.31
C ASP A 27 -0.26 11.19 -15.39
N ILE A 28 -0.22 9.87 -15.62
CA ILE A 28 -0.81 8.91 -14.71
C ILE A 28 -0.07 9.12 -13.39
N THR A 29 -0.77 9.73 -12.45
CA THR A 29 -0.27 9.90 -11.08
C THR A 29 -0.57 8.57 -10.40
N LEU A 30 0.43 7.69 -10.36
CA LEU A 30 0.35 6.41 -9.66
C LEU A 30 0.79 6.62 -8.21
N SER A 31 0.06 6.02 -7.27
CA SER A 31 0.46 5.96 -5.85
C SER A 31 0.40 4.51 -5.34
N ALA A 32 0.92 4.25 -4.15
CA ALA A 32 1.00 2.91 -3.59
C ALA A 32 0.75 2.88 -2.08
N PHE A 33 0.30 1.72 -1.61
CA PHE A 33 0.26 1.38 -0.20
C PHE A 33 0.62 -0.08 0.03
N SER A 34 1.30 -0.38 1.14
CA SER A 34 1.57 -1.75 1.59
C SER A 34 0.64 -2.16 2.71
N VAL A 35 0.38 -3.46 2.79
CA VAL A 35 -0.39 -4.09 3.86
C VAL A 35 0.42 -5.26 4.41
N ASP A 36 0.69 -5.22 5.71
CA ASP A 36 1.54 -6.16 6.41
C ASP A 36 0.76 -6.75 7.61
N ILE A 37 0.27 -7.98 7.39
CA ILE A 37 -0.38 -8.86 8.39
C ILE A 37 0.60 -9.98 8.79
N ASN A 38 1.72 -10.12 8.04
CA ASN A 38 2.51 -11.34 7.89
C ASN A 38 1.62 -12.47 7.35
N PRO A 39 0.96 -12.24 6.20
CA PRO A 39 1.53 -11.89 4.86
C PRO A 39 1.81 -10.40 4.56
N SER A 40 2.62 -10.10 3.52
CA SER A 40 2.97 -8.74 3.05
C SER A 40 2.67 -8.52 1.56
N ILE A 41 1.89 -7.49 1.23
CA ILE A 41 1.49 -7.13 -0.15
C ILE A 41 1.66 -5.63 -0.40
N LEU A 42 2.11 -5.25 -1.60
CA LEU A 42 2.12 -3.87 -2.09
C LEU A 42 1.05 -3.70 -3.16
N PHE A 43 0.22 -2.67 -3.03
CA PHE A 43 -0.77 -2.26 -4.03
C PHE A 43 -0.32 -0.98 -4.72
N VAL A 44 -0.51 -0.93 -6.04
CA VAL A 44 -0.31 0.25 -6.89
C VAL A 44 -1.69 0.68 -7.36
N ILE A 45 -2.01 1.95 -7.16
CA ILE A 45 -3.28 2.56 -7.49
C ILE A 45 -3.12 3.70 -8.49
N ASP A 46 -4.17 3.96 -9.25
CA ASP A 46 -4.31 5.17 -10.07
C ASP A 46 -4.91 6.34 -9.28
N GLU A 47 -5.20 7.44 -9.98
CA GLU A 47 -5.77 8.66 -9.41
C GLU A 47 -7.19 8.50 -8.84
N ASP A 48 -7.91 7.44 -9.26
CA ASP A 48 -9.23 7.09 -8.75
C ASP A 48 -9.15 6.04 -7.63
N GLU A 49 -7.94 5.77 -7.13
CA GLU A 49 -7.64 4.78 -6.10
C GLU A 49 -8.02 3.34 -6.50
N ILE A 50 -8.02 3.07 -7.80
CA ILE A 50 -8.25 1.74 -8.37
C ILE A 50 -6.92 1.01 -8.47
N ILE A 51 -6.88 -0.24 -8.02
CA ILE A 51 -5.69 -1.09 -8.13
C ILE A 51 -5.38 -1.33 -9.60
N VAL A 52 -4.19 -0.90 -10.02
CA VAL A 52 -3.66 -1.14 -11.37
C VAL A 52 -2.51 -2.14 -11.38
N SER A 53 -1.92 -2.46 -10.22
CA SER A 53 -0.92 -3.51 -10.05
C SER A 53 -0.81 -3.88 -8.58
N PHE A 54 -0.25 -5.06 -8.30
CA PHE A 54 0.16 -5.46 -6.96
C PHE A 54 1.45 -6.29 -6.99
N VAL A 55 2.11 -6.40 -5.84
CA VAL A 55 3.31 -7.21 -5.60
C VAL A 55 3.11 -8.04 -4.34
N LEU A 56 3.27 -9.35 -4.48
CA LEU A 56 3.24 -10.30 -3.36
C LEU A 56 4.65 -10.33 -2.77
N ASN A 57 4.89 -9.60 -1.68
CA ASN A 57 6.24 -9.33 -1.18
C ASN A 57 6.86 -10.52 -0.42
N ASN A 58 6.07 -11.53 -0.09
CA ASN A 58 6.54 -12.76 0.56
C ASN A 58 5.70 -13.99 0.18
N GLU A 59 6.20 -15.18 0.54
CA GLU A 59 5.54 -16.45 0.24
C GLU A 59 4.17 -16.57 0.92
N ASP A 60 3.99 -15.97 2.10
CA ASP A 60 2.70 -15.93 2.78
C ASP A 60 1.66 -15.13 1.98
N ALA A 61 2.05 -14.03 1.34
CA ALA A 61 1.17 -13.27 0.47
C ALA A 61 0.82 -14.04 -0.81
N GLU A 62 1.77 -14.82 -1.35
CA GLU A 62 1.48 -15.76 -2.44
C GLU A 62 0.42 -16.80 -2.05
N ILE A 63 0.51 -17.35 -0.84
CA ILE A 63 -0.46 -18.31 -0.28
C ILE A 63 -1.82 -17.63 -0.15
N VAL A 64 -1.90 -16.50 0.55
CA VAL A 64 -3.17 -15.79 0.80
C VAL A 64 -3.82 -15.35 -0.51
N ALA A 65 -3.05 -14.76 -1.42
CA ALA A 65 -3.53 -14.24 -2.70
C ALA A 65 -3.65 -15.28 -3.81
N ALA A 66 -3.48 -16.57 -3.54
CA ALA A 66 -3.61 -17.61 -4.56
C ALA A 66 -4.99 -17.54 -5.25
N GLU A 67 -5.03 -17.46 -6.58
CA GLU A 67 -6.27 -17.27 -7.36
C GLU A 67 -7.05 -15.95 -7.10
N LEU A 68 -6.53 -15.03 -6.29
CA LEU A 68 -7.09 -13.69 -6.16
C LEU A 68 -6.52 -12.79 -7.26
N ASP A 69 -7.36 -11.87 -7.72
CA ASP A 69 -6.96 -10.75 -8.56
C ASP A 69 -7.54 -9.48 -7.97
N PHE A 70 -6.66 -8.51 -7.76
CA PHE A 70 -7.02 -7.24 -7.15
C PHE A 70 -7.16 -6.12 -8.18
N VAL A 71 -6.67 -6.33 -9.42
CA VAL A 71 -6.71 -5.30 -10.45
C VAL A 71 -8.16 -4.92 -10.78
N GLY A 72 -8.43 -3.61 -10.78
CA GLY A 72 -9.77 -3.06 -11.02
C GLY A 72 -10.64 -2.93 -9.77
N LEU A 73 -10.20 -3.40 -8.61
CA LEU A 73 -10.84 -3.11 -7.32
C LEU A 73 -10.42 -1.73 -6.83
N THR A 74 -11.26 -1.08 -6.02
CA THR A 74 -10.81 0.07 -5.22
C THR A 74 -9.79 -0.37 -4.16
N ALA A 75 -8.94 0.54 -3.69
CA ALA A 75 -8.00 0.29 -2.60
C ALA A 75 -8.69 -0.32 -1.35
N GLU A 76 -9.87 0.20 -1.00
CA GLU A 76 -10.67 -0.27 0.13
C GLU A 76 -11.25 -1.68 -0.08
N GLU A 77 -11.69 -2.01 -1.30
CA GLU A 77 -12.16 -3.36 -1.65
C GLU A 77 -11.00 -4.38 -1.66
N ALA A 78 -9.85 -4.01 -2.21
CA ALA A 78 -8.67 -4.86 -2.24
C ALA A 78 -8.12 -5.13 -0.83
N LEU A 79 -8.06 -4.10 0.02
CA LEU A 79 -7.67 -4.24 1.42
C LEU A 79 -8.58 -5.21 2.16
N ALA A 80 -9.90 -5.06 2.01
CA ALA A 80 -10.87 -5.94 2.64
C ALA A 80 -10.76 -7.39 2.15
N LEU A 81 -10.66 -7.58 0.83
CA LEU A 81 -10.50 -8.91 0.24
C LEU A 81 -9.23 -9.60 0.75
N PHE A 82 -8.14 -8.85 0.91
CA PHE A 82 -6.90 -9.40 1.44
C PHE A 82 -7.00 -9.75 2.93
N ILE A 83 -7.65 -8.90 3.75
CA ILE A 83 -7.95 -9.18 5.16
C ILE A 83 -8.81 -10.45 5.28
N ASP A 84 -9.88 -10.57 4.49
CA ASP A 84 -10.75 -11.75 4.46
C ASP A 84 -9.95 -13.01 4.15
N ALA A 85 -9.13 -12.97 3.10
CA ALA A 85 -8.29 -14.10 2.72
C ALA A 85 -7.28 -14.47 3.81
N ALA A 86 -6.72 -13.49 4.51
CA ALA A 86 -5.80 -13.71 5.63
C ALA A 86 -6.50 -14.32 6.87
N ILE A 87 -7.74 -13.89 7.18
CA ILE A 87 -8.59 -14.49 8.22
C ILE A 87 -8.90 -15.95 7.86
N GLU A 88 -9.35 -16.20 6.63
CA GLU A 88 -9.70 -17.54 6.17
C GLU A 88 -8.50 -18.48 6.20
N ALA A 89 -7.31 -18.00 5.84
CA ALA A 89 -6.08 -18.75 5.91
C ALA A 89 -5.48 -18.83 7.33
N GLY A 90 -6.07 -18.15 8.33
CA GLY A 90 -5.63 -18.26 9.72
C GLY A 90 -4.41 -17.42 10.11
N TYR A 91 -4.01 -16.46 9.27
CA TYR A 91 -2.98 -15.47 9.62
C TYR A 91 -3.49 -14.42 10.61
N ILE A 92 -4.81 -14.26 10.70
CA ILE A 92 -5.48 -13.45 11.72
C ILE A 92 -6.27 -14.40 12.60
N ASP A 93 -5.94 -14.43 13.89
CA ASP A 93 -6.54 -15.36 14.84
C ASP A 93 -7.75 -14.71 15.51
N VAL A 94 -8.94 -15.28 15.29
CA VAL A 94 -10.21 -14.79 15.86
C VAL A 94 -10.25 -14.77 17.38
N ASP A 95 -9.42 -15.59 18.03
CA ASP A 95 -9.35 -15.70 19.49
C ASP A 95 -8.18 -14.87 20.07
N ALA A 96 -7.33 -14.31 19.21
CA ALA A 96 -6.16 -13.57 19.67
C ALA A 96 -6.53 -12.16 20.15
N GLU A 97 -6.02 -11.84 21.33
CA GLU A 97 -6.11 -10.49 21.90
C GLU A 97 -5.07 -9.55 21.30
N ASN A 98 -4.18 -9.99 20.40
CA ASN A 98 -3.04 -9.18 19.93
C ASN A 98 -2.89 -9.14 18.41
N ASN A 99 -3.97 -9.31 17.65
CA ASN A 99 -3.93 -9.11 16.20
C ASN A 99 -3.50 -7.67 15.88
N ALA A 100 -2.61 -7.52 14.91
CA ALA A 100 -2.18 -6.23 14.39
C ALA A 100 -1.99 -6.30 12.88
N ILE A 101 -2.29 -5.19 12.21
CA ILE A 101 -2.04 -4.97 10.79
C ILE A 101 -1.33 -3.63 10.63
N PHE A 102 -0.33 -3.60 9.76
CA PHE A 102 0.37 -2.38 9.40
C PHE A 102 0.00 -2.00 7.98
N ILE A 103 -0.39 -0.75 7.79
CA ILE A 103 -0.67 -0.18 6.48
C ILE A 103 0.30 0.99 6.30
N THR A 104 1.10 0.92 5.25
CA THR A 104 2.09 1.96 4.94
C THR A 104 1.69 2.66 3.66
N THR A 105 1.56 3.99 3.68
CA THR A 105 1.28 4.84 2.51
C THR A 105 2.52 5.65 2.15
N GLU A 106 2.58 6.20 0.92
CA GLU A 106 3.68 7.10 0.51
C GLU A 106 3.75 8.38 1.35
N ASP A 107 2.59 8.92 1.72
CA ASP A 107 2.46 10.11 2.55
C ASP A 107 2.70 9.72 4.02
N ASP A 108 3.97 9.77 4.42
CA ASP A 108 4.46 9.56 5.79
C ASP A 108 4.68 10.92 6.48
N ASP A 109 3.71 11.83 6.34
CA ASP A 109 3.72 13.08 7.11
C ASP A 109 3.55 12.70 8.59
N ASP A 110 4.42 13.26 9.44
CA ASP A 110 4.51 13.01 10.88
C ASP A 110 3.12 12.97 11.54
N LEU A 111 2.59 11.75 11.71
CA LEU A 111 1.37 11.51 12.45
C LEU A 111 1.61 11.96 13.89
N ASP A 112 0.90 13.00 14.33
CA ASP A 112 0.97 13.42 15.72
C ASP A 112 0.14 12.49 16.64
N GLU A 113 0.29 12.69 17.96
CA GLU A 113 -0.29 11.86 19.02
C GLU A 113 -1.83 11.67 18.90
N ASN A 114 -2.52 12.52 18.12
CA ASN A 114 -3.99 12.50 17.96
C ASN A 114 -4.46 12.05 16.57
N ASP A 115 -3.55 11.57 15.71
CA ASP A 115 -3.79 11.39 14.26
C ASP A 115 -4.20 12.71 13.56
N GLU A 116 -3.93 13.88 14.15
CA GLU A 116 -4.13 15.17 13.50
C GLU A 116 -3.07 15.30 12.39
N GLY A 117 -3.54 15.43 11.13
CA GLY A 117 -2.66 15.45 9.96
C GLY A 117 -2.58 14.13 9.19
N MET A 118 -3.23 13.05 9.64
CA MET A 118 -3.31 11.82 8.85
C MET A 118 -3.92 12.10 7.46
N PRO A 119 -3.25 11.68 6.37
CA PRO A 119 -3.81 11.79 5.02
C PRO A 119 -5.18 11.13 4.94
N GLU A 120 -6.15 11.78 4.27
CA GLU A 120 -7.52 11.27 4.17
C GLU A 120 -7.56 9.87 3.54
N PHE A 121 -6.63 9.55 2.63
CA PHE A 121 -6.49 8.20 2.07
C PHE A 121 -6.12 7.17 3.15
N ALA A 122 -5.07 7.41 3.92
CA ALA A 122 -4.65 6.53 5.02
C ALA A 122 -5.75 6.35 6.07
N LYS A 123 -6.48 7.42 6.38
CA LYS A 123 -7.64 7.37 7.28
C LYS A 123 -8.75 6.46 6.75
N ARG A 124 -9.09 6.52 5.46
CA ARG A 124 -10.09 5.62 4.86
C ARG A 124 -9.63 4.16 4.87
N LEU A 125 -8.37 3.89 4.54
CA LEU A 125 -7.82 2.53 4.63
C LEU A 125 -7.93 1.98 6.06
N ARG A 126 -7.60 2.79 7.07
CA ARG A 126 -7.77 2.41 8.47
C ARG A 126 -9.22 2.12 8.82
N GLU A 127 -10.13 3.04 8.53
CA GLU A 127 -11.56 2.89 8.81
C GLU A 127 -12.13 1.64 8.13
N ARG A 128 -11.69 1.36 6.90
CA ARG A 128 -12.08 0.18 6.13
C ARG A 128 -11.57 -1.13 6.76
N ALA A 129 -10.30 -1.19 7.14
CA ALA A 129 -9.73 -2.36 7.81
C ALA A 129 -10.42 -2.62 9.14
N GLU A 130 -10.60 -1.58 9.97
CA GLU A 130 -11.33 -1.71 11.23
C GLU A 130 -12.77 -2.16 11.00
N ALA A 131 -13.45 -1.67 9.95
CA ALA A 131 -14.79 -2.11 9.61
C ALA A 131 -14.82 -3.60 9.22
N GLU A 132 -13.81 -4.08 8.52
CA GLU A 132 -13.69 -5.50 8.16
C GLU A 132 -13.50 -6.37 9.40
N PHE A 133 -12.55 -6.03 10.28
CA PHE A 133 -12.38 -6.74 11.55
C PHE A 133 -13.67 -6.73 12.38
N ARG A 134 -14.36 -5.58 12.44
CA ARG A 134 -15.65 -5.48 13.13
C ARG A 134 -16.72 -6.40 12.54
N ALA A 135 -16.76 -6.54 11.22
CA ALA A 135 -17.71 -7.42 10.53
C ALA A 135 -17.46 -8.91 10.86
N HIS A 136 -16.19 -9.28 11.10
CA HIS A 136 -15.81 -10.63 11.54
C HIS A 136 -15.80 -10.79 13.07
N GLY A 137 -16.21 -9.77 13.83
CA GLY A 137 -16.13 -9.79 15.29
C GLY A 137 -14.71 -10.06 15.82
N ILE A 138 -13.70 -9.69 15.03
CA ILE A 138 -12.30 -9.76 15.38
C ILE A 138 -11.93 -8.38 15.87
N GLY A 139 -11.13 -8.31 16.93
CA GLY A 139 -10.44 -7.06 17.20
C GLY A 139 -8.98 -7.16 16.83
N ALA A 140 -8.51 -6.08 16.24
CA ALA A 140 -7.15 -5.94 15.75
C ALA A 140 -6.74 -4.47 15.85
N ALA A 141 -5.47 -4.24 16.15
CA ALA A 141 -4.87 -2.92 16.06
C ALA A 141 -4.55 -2.62 14.58
N VAL A 142 -5.17 -1.59 14.02
CA VAL A 142 -4.84 -1.08 12.69
C VAL A 142 -3.87 0.08 12.84
N ILE A 143 -2.65 -0.11 12.34
CA ILE A 143 -1.54 0.82 12.50
C ILE A 143 -1.23 1.40 11.12
N ILE A 144 -1.29 2.72 10.99
CA ILE A 144 -0.78 3.45 9.82
C ILE A 144 0.67 3.83 10.15
N GLY A 145 1.65 3.40 9.33
CA GLY A 145 3.10 3.64 9.43
C GLY A 145 3.67 3.95 10.83
N THR A 146 4.43 3.07 11.49
CA THR A 146 5.79 2.61 11.12
C THR A 146 6.15 1.37 11.97
N LEU A 147 7.06 0.50 11.50
CA LEU A 147 8.21 -0.04 12.26
C LEU A 147 9.06 -1.06 11.45
N ASP A 148 10.26 -0.64 11.07
CA ASP A 148 11.48 -1.48 11.03
C ASP A 148 12.68 -0.54 11.28
N GLU A 149 13.50 -0.85 12.28
CA GLU A 149 14.67 -0.03 12.67
C GLU A 149 15.70 0.07 11.54
N ALA A 150 15.83 -0.98 10.71
CA ALA A 150 16.71 -0.96 9.55
C ALA A 150 16.15 -0.09 8.42
N LEU A 151 14.82 -0.09 8.21
CA LEU A 151 14.20 0.84 7.27
C LEU A 151 14.28 2.28 7.78
N LEU A 152 14.13 2.53 9.09
CA LEU A 152 14.27 3.85 9.69
C LEU A 152 15.67 4.45 9.46
N GLU A 153 16.73 3.66 9.64
CA GLU A 153 18.11 4.10 9.36
C GLU A 153 18.32 4.47 7.88
N LEU A 154 17.73 3.70 6.97
CA LEU A 154 17.86 3.93 5.54
C LEU A 154 17.01 5.12 5.07
N ALA A 155 15.81 5.28 5.64
CA ALA A 155 14.90 6.39 5.40
C ALA A 155 15.57 7.74 5.74
N GLU A 156 16.25 7.87 6.89
CA GLU A 156 17.00 9.10 7.20
C GLU A 156 18.26 9.25 6.36
N GLN A 157 19.02 8.17 6.11
CA GLN A 157 20.23 8.25 5.28
C GLN A 157 19.96 8.95 3.95
N TYR A 158 18.76 8.73 3.39
CA TYR A 158 18.34 9.27 2.11
C TYR A 158 17.28 10.36 2.19
N ASP A 159 16.87 10.78 3.39
CA ASP A 159 15.84 11.81 3.65
C ASP A 159 14.50 11.52 2.94
N ILE A 160 13.98 10.30 3.10
CA ILE A 160 12.72 9.82 2.50
C ILE A 160 11.83 9.13 3.53
N GLY A 161 10.50 9.15 3.34
CA GLY A 161 9.55 8.41 4.19
C GLY A 161 9.64 6.89 4.02
N ILE A 162 9.17 6.13 5.02
CA ILE A 162 9.26 4.65 5.04
C ILE A 162 8.46 4.02 3.90
N GLY A 163 7.29 4.59 3.57
CA GLY A 163 6.48 4.15 2.44
C GLY A 163 7.24 4.26 1.12
N ARG A 164 7.88 5.42 0.88
CA ARG A 164 8.74 5.62 -0.29
C ARG A 164 9.89 4.61 -0.31
N LEU A 165 10.55 4.39 0.81
CA LEU A 165 11.65 3.41 0.92
C LEU A 165 11.19 2.00 0.52
N ARG A 166 10.04 1.53 1.02
CA ARG A 166 9.50 0.20 0.69
C ARG A 166 9.19 0.05 -0.80
N ILE A 167 8.67 1.10 -1.42
CA ILE A 167 8.38 1.13 -2.86
C ILE A 167 9.68 1.07 -3.67
N LEU A 168 10.71 1.84 -3.29
CA LEU A 168 12.02 1.82 -3.95
C LEU A 168 12.68 0.43 -3.86
N GLN A 169 12.65 -0.21 -2.69
CA GLN A 169 13.14 -1.58 -2.52
C GLN A 169 12.42 -2.54 -3.46
N THR A 170 11.10 -2.43 -3.53
CA THR A 170 10.28 -3.28 -4.41
C THR A 170 10.65 -3.08 -5.88
N ALA A 171 10.86 -1.85 -6.33
CA ALA A 171 11.27 -1.56 -7.71
C ALA A 171 12.66 -2.12 -8.04
N VAL A 172 13.62 -1.98 -7.11
CA VAL A 172 14.97 -2.57 -7.23
C VAL A 172 14.91 -4.09 -7.35
N GLU A 173 14.10 -4.75 -6.51
CA GLU A 173 13.90 -6.20 -6.55
C GLU A 173 13.27 -6.67 -7.86
N ILE A 174 12.31 -5.91 -8.40
CA ILE A 174 11.61 -6.23 -9.64
C ILE A 174 12.51 -6.06 -10.87
N ASP A 175 13.23 -4.95 -10.95
CA ASP A 175 14.07 -4.64 -12.11
C ASP A 175 15.33 -5.50 -12.13
N GLY A 176 15.92 -5.78 -10.96
CA GLY A 176 17.07 -6.65 -10.78
C GLY A 176 18.40 -6.10 -11.33
N GLU A 177 18.36 -5.03 -12.13
CA GLU A 177 19.53 -4.26 -12.58
C GLU A 177 19.58 -2.87 -11.93
N LEU A 178 18.42 -2.26 -11.63
CA LEU A 178 18.28 -1.00 -10.93
C LEU A 178 18.95 -1.04 -9.55
N THR A 179 19.90 -0.15 -9.32
CA THR A 179 20.49 0.03 -7.98
C THR A 179 19.61 0.92 -7.11
N TYR A 180 19.76 0.79 -5.80
CA TYR A 180 19.01 1.60 -4.85
C TYR A 180 19.36 3.09 -4.98
N GLU A 181 20.62 3.42 -5.24
CA GLU A 181 21.08 4.79 -5.53
C GLU A 181 20.44 5.37 -6.79
N GLU A 182 20.32 4.57 -7.86
CA GLU A 182 19.63 5.01 -9.08
C GLU A 182 18.14 5.22 -8.81
N ALA A 183 17.50 4.32 -8.07
CA ALA A 183 16.07 4.41 -7.73
C ALA A 183 15.74 5.69 -6.94
N LEU A 184 16.63 6.14 -6.05
CA LEU A 184 16.46 7.38 -5.29
C LEU A 184 16.44 8.65 -6.15
N GLU A 185 17.17 8.63 -7.26
CA GLU A 185 17.25 9.75 -8.20
C GLU A 185 16.09 9.76 -9.20
N MET A 186 15.30 8.68 -9.27
CA MET A 186 14.12 8.58 -10.13
C MET A 186 12.91 9.29 -9.53
N ASP A 187 12.08 9.86 -10.41
CA ASP A 187 10.77 10.35 -10.02
C ASP A 187 9.88 9.16 -9.63
N MET A 188 9.02 9.37 -8.62
CA MET A 188 8.15 8.30 -8.12
C MET A 188 7.28 7.70 -9.23
N LYS A 189 6.86 8.51 -10.20
CA LYS A 189 6.15 8.04 -11.38
C LYS A 189 6.90 6.95 -12.16
N ASP A 190 8.22 7.10 -12.32
CA ASP A 190 9.04 6.13 -13.06
C ASP A 190 9.26 4.85 -12.25
N ILE A 191 9.46 4.99 -10.94
CA ILE A 191 9.50 3.85 -10.00
C ILE A 191 8.19 3.05 -10.07
N MET A 192 7.06 3.73 -10.06
CA MET A 192 5.74 3.11 -10.16
C MET A 192 5.50 2.50 -11.54
N ALA A 193 6.05 3.09 -12.60
CA ALA A 193 6.02 2.51 -13.94
C ALA A 193 6.80 1.18 -14.02
N ILE A 194 7.91 1.01 -13.28
CA ILE A 194 8.64 -0.28 -13.17
C ILE A 194 7.74 -1.34 -12.51
N ILE A 195 7.14 -0.98 -11.37
CA ILE A 195 6.29 -1.91 -10.60
C ILE A 195 5.03 -2.30 -11.38
N HIS A 196 4.41 -1.33 -12.04
CA HIS A 196 3.23 -1.55 -12.89
C HIS A 196 3.58 -2.31 -14.17
N GLY A 197 4.61 -1.88 -14.91
CA GLY A 197 4.98 -2.45 -16.21
C GLY A 197 5.44 -3.91 -16.16
N SER A 198 5.90 -4.39 -15.00
CA SER A 198 6.27 -5.78 -14.78
C SER A 198 5.10 -6.69 -14.35
N HIS A 199 3.93 -6.12 -14.04
CA HIS A 199 2.83 -6.84 -13.38
C HIS A 199 2.43 -8.14 -14.10
N ASP A 200 2.08 -8.04 -15.39
CA ASP A 200 1.62 -9.19 -16.17
C ASP A 200 2.65 -10.31 -16.22
N ALA A 201 3.93 -9.96 -16.37
CA ALA A 201 5.03 -10.91 -16.42
C ALA A 201 5.26 -11.61 -15.06
N ARG A 202 5.23 -10.84 -13.96
CA ARG A 202 5.33 -11.36 -12.59
C ARG A 202 4.17 -12.29 -12.27
N MET A 203 2.94 -11.86 -12.54
CA MET A 203 1.75 -12.66 -12.27
C MET A 203 1.67 -13.89 -13.17
N ALA A 204 2.10 -13.82 -14.44
CA ALA A 204 2.22 -14.99 -15.30
C ALA A 204 3.24 -16.00 -14.75
N THR A 205 4.37 -15.52 -14.25
CA THR A 205 5.41 -16.36 -13.64
C THR A 205 4.89 -17.03 -12.37
N PHE A 206 4.25 -16.27 -11.47
CA PHE A 206 3.61 -16.81 -10.26
C PHE A 206 2.56 -17.87 -10.59
N ARG A 207 1.62 -17.57 -11.50
CA ARG A 207 0.57 -18.50 -11.95
C ARG A 207 1.15 -19.79 -12.53
N ALA A 208 2.24 -19.70 -13.28
CA ALA A 208 2.87 -20.86 -13.91
C ALA A 208 3.72 -21.70 -12.93
N ALA A 209 4.36 -21.07 -11.95
CA ALA A 209 5.39 -21.72 -11.14
C ALA A 209 4.94 -22.06 -9.71
N ARG A 210 4.12 -21.22 -9.07
CA ARG A 210 3.88 -21.28 -7.61
C ARG A 210 2.39 -21.31 -7.23
N GLN A 211 1.48 -20.83 -8.07
CA GLN A 211 0.07 -20.66 -7.70
C GLN A 211 -0.62 -21.96 -7.25
N GLU A 212 -0.39 -23.10 -7.92
CA GLU A 212 -1.01 -24.38 -7.52
C GLU A 212 -0.51 -24.86 -6.16
N GLU A 213 0.77 -24.67 -5.86
CA GLU A 213 1.35 -25.00 -4.55
C GLU A 213 0.82 -24.06 -3.46
N ALA A 214 0.86 -22.76 -3.72
CA ALA A 214 0.34 -21.73 -2.83
C ALA A 214 -1.15 -21.97 -2.50
N LYS A 215 -1.95 -22.31 -3.51
CA LYS A 215 -3.35 -22.70 -3.35
C LYS A 215 -3.50 -23.94 -2.48
N ALA A 216 -2.72 -25.00 -2.72
CA ALA A 216 -2.81 -26.22 -1.93
C ALA A 216 -2.49 -25.96 -0.45
N VAL A 217 -1.45 -25.16 -0.17
CA VAL A 217 -1.10 -24.72 1.19
C VAL A 217 -2.23 -23.91 1.80
N ARG A 218 -2.80 -22.95 1.06
CA ARG A 218 -3.92 -22.14 1.54
C ARG A 218 -5.12 -23.00 1.92
N GLU A 219 -5.50 -23.98 1.09
CA GLU A 219 -6.64 -24.87 1.39
C GLU A 219 -6.37 -25.74 2.62
N GLU A 220 -5.14 -26.20 2.84
CA GLU A 220 -4.75 -26.88 4.07
C GLU A 220 -4.87 -25.96 5.29
N MET A 221 -4.41 -24.71 5.18
CA MET A 221 -4.53 -23.72 6.25
C MET A 221 -6.00 -23.40 6.56
N LYS A 222 -6.83 -23.22 5.54
CA LYS A 222 -8.29 -23.02 5.67
C LYS A 222 -8.96 -24.20 6.36
N GLU A 223 -8.58 -25.43 6.03
CA GLU A 223 -9.06 -26.63 6.72
C GLU A 223 -8.70 -26.60 8.21
N ASN A 224 -7.44 -26.26 8.55
CA ASN A 224 -6.96 -26.24 9.93
C ASN A 224 -7.69 -25.23 10.83
N VAL A 225 -8.21 -24.13 10.27
CA VAL A 225 -8.92 -23.10 11.03
C VAL A 225 -10.43 -23.14 10.88
N ARG A 226 -10.98 -24.00 10.01
CA ARG A 226 -12.41 -24.00 9.66
C ARG A 226 -13.33 -24.13 10.85
N GLU A 227 -13.13 -25.17 11.67
CA GLU A 227 -14.01 -25.43 12.82
C GLU A 227 -14.01 -24.25 13.80
N ARG A 228 -12.85 -23.61 13.99
CA ARG A 228 -12.69 -22.43 14.82
C ARG A 228 -13.44 -21.22 14.24
N LEU A 229 -13.29 -20.94 12.95
CA LEU A 229 -13.99 -19.84 12.29
C LEU A 229 -15.52 -20.05 12.27
N GLU A 230 -15.98 -21.28 12.06
CA GLU A 230 -17.41 -21.61 12.11
C GLU A 230 -17.99 -21.43 13.52
N ALA A 231 -17.27 -21.88 14.55
CA ALA A 231 -17.66 -21.67 15.94
C ALA A 231 -17.71 -20.19 16.31
N HIS A 232 -16.69 -19.41 15.90
CA HIS A 232 -16.64 -17.96 16.11
C HIS A 232 -17.83 -17.25 15.43
N ARG A 233 -18.10 -17.53 14.16
CA ARG A 233 -19.25 -16.96 13.44
C ARG A 233 -20.58 -17.30 14.12
N ALA A 234 -20.76 -18.54 14.57
CA ALA A 234 -21.97 -18.94 15.29
C ALA A 234 -22.13 -18.18 16.62
N LEU A 235 -21.03 -17.94 17.35
CA LEU A 235 -21.05 -17.13 18.57
C LEU A 235 -21.43 -15.68 18.29
N LEU A 236 -20.96 -15.08 17.20
CA LEU A 236 -21.33 -13.73 16.78
C LEU A 236 -22.82 -13.62 16.42
N GLU A 237 -23.37 -14.63 15.76
CA GLU A 237 -24.81 -14.67 15.44
C GLU A 237 -25.68 -14.80 16.69
N GLU A 238 -25.23 -15.56 17.70
CA GLU A 238 -25.98 -15.77 18.95
C GLU A 238 -25.87 -14.59 19.92
N ASN A 239 -24.66 -14.07 20.14
CA ASN A 239 -24.35 -13.12 21.20
C ASN A 239 -24.16 -11.67 20.70
N GLY A 240 -24.08 -11.47 19.39
CA GLY A 240 -23.70 -10.20 18.79
C GLY A 240 -22.19 -9.98 18.77
N VAL A 241 -21.81 -8.81 18.27
CA VAL A 241 -20.41 -8.40 18.11
C VAL A 241 -19.91 -7.79 19.42
N ASP A 242 -19.20 -8.59 20.22
CA ASP A 242 -18.42 -8.09 21.37
C ASP A 242 -16.94 -8.12 20.99
N ILE A 243 -16.46 -6.98 20.49
CA ILE A 243 -15.06 -6.86 20.06
C ILE A 243 -14.30 -6.31 21.26
N PRO A 244 -13.24 -7.00 21.72
CA PRO A 244 -12.40 -6.47 22.79
C PRO A 244 -11.90 -5.06 22.46
N ASP A 245 -11.58 -4.26 23.47
CA ASP A 245 -11.05 -2.92 23.25
C ASP A 245 -9.55 -2.99 22.96
N TYR A 246 -9.17 -2.82 21.69
CA TYR A 246 -7.77 -2.84 21.23
C TYR A 246 -7.11 -1.46 21.26
N SER A 247 -7.78 -0.44 21.82
CA SER A 247 -7.19 0.90 21.96
C SER A 247 -5.88 0.86 22.74
N ALA A 248 -5.78 0.01 23.78
CA ALA A 248 -4.57 -0.17 24.57
C ALA A 248 -3.42 -0.82 23.78
N ILE A 249 -3.71 -1.72 22.84
CA ILE A 249 -2.68 -2.34 22.00
C ILE A 249 -2.18 -1.33 20.98
N ARG A 250 -3.10 -0.61 20.35
CA ARG A 250 -2.75 0.49 19.45
C ARG A 250 -1.92 1.56 20.18
N GLU A 251 -2.31 1.92 21.40
CA GLU A 251 -1.58 2.88 22.23
C GLU A 251 -0.20 2.33 22.63
N ALA A 252 -0.08 1.06 23.02
CA ALA A 252 1.22 0.44 23.30
C ALA A 252 2.13 0.39 22.07
N PHE A 253 1.60 0.07 20.89
CA PHE A 253 2.35 0.13 19.63
C PHE A 253 2.73 1.56 19.28
N ARG A 254 1.85 2.54 19.53
CA ARG A 254 2.15 3.96 19.33
C ARG A 254 3.27 4.43 20.28
N GLU A 255 3.16 4.15 21.57
CA GLU A 255 4.20 4.46 22.56
C GLU A 255 5.52 3.77 22.19
N GLN A 256 5.47 2.53 21.70
CA GLN A 256 6.65 1.83 21.23
C GLN A 256 7.23 2.50 19.97
N ALA A 257 6.41 2.92 19.01
CA ALA A 257 6.84 3.63 17.82
C ALA A 257 7.45 4.99 18.15
N GLU A 258 6.83 5.76 19.04
CA GLU A 258 7.34 7.02 19.57
C GLU A 258 8.65 6.80 20.33
N ALA A 259 8.74 5.78 21.18
CA ALA A 259 9.97 5.45 21.92
C ALA A 259 11.08 5.00 20.97
N HIS A 260 10.77 4.20 19.95
CA HIS A 260 11.72 3.81 18.91
C HIS A 260 12.17 5.03 18.11
N ARG A 261 11.26 5.92 17.72
CA ARG A 261 11.56 7.17 17.03
C ARG A 261 12.42 8.10 17.87
N ALA A 262 12.09 8.31 19.14
CA ALA A 262 12.86 9.14 20.07
C ALA A 262 14.25 8.56 20.34
N ALA A 263 14.37 7.24 20.56
CA ALA A 263 15.66 6.58 20.73
C ALA A 263 16.49 6.62 19.43
N TYR A 264 15.83 6.56 18.28
CA TYR A 264 16.45 6.76 16.98
C TYR A 264 16.99 8.19 16.83
N GLU A 265 16.16 9.20 17.08
CA GLU A 265 16.54 10.63 17.05
C GLU A 265 17.70 10.93 18.00
N GLU A 266 17.69 10.39 19.23
CA GLU A 266 18.77 10.54 20.21
C GLU A 266 20.09 9.95 19.69
N ARG A 267 20.08 8.70 19.19
CA ARG A 267 21.27 8.08 18.60
C ARG A 267 21.80 8.86 17.41
N ILE A 268 20.93 9.46 16.62
CA ILE A 268 21.28 10.28 15.47
C ILE A 268 21.90 11.60 15.92
N GLU A 269 21.33 12.26 16.92
CA GLU A 269 21.90 13.46 17.51
C GLU A 269 23.29 13.19 18.09
N GLU A 270 23.47 12.08 18.81
CA GLU A 270 24.77 11.63 19.30
C GLU A 270 25.76 11.37 18.16
N ARG A 271 25.35 10.67 17.09
CA ARG A 271 26.19 10.44 15.89
C ARG A 271 26.59 11.77 15.25
N ARG A 272 25.67 12.73 15.13
CA ARG A 272 25.93 14.07 14.58
C ARG A 272 26.91 14.85 15.45
N GLN A 273 26.75 14.84 16.77
CA GLN A 273 27.69 15.49 17.70
C GLN A 273 29.08 14.86 17.62
N GLN A 274 29.20 13.53 17.62
CA GLN A 274 30.49 12.84 17.47
C GLN A 274 31.16 13.14 16.12
N ALA A 275 30.39 13.27 15.03
CA ALA A 275 30.93 13.65 13.73
C ALA A 275 31.40 15.10 13.69
N GLN A 276 30.72 16.02 14.39
CA GLN A 276 31.14 17.42 14.53
C GLN A 276 32.41 17.57 15.39
N ASP A 277 32.52 16.82 16.49
CA ASP A 277 33.71 16.81 17.36
C ASP A 277 34.96 16.22 16.69
N ARG A 278 34.78 15.42 15.63
CA ARG A 278 35.87 14.84 14.82
C ARG A 278 36.29 15.72 13.65
N ARG A 279 35.68 16.89 13.43
CA ARG A 279 36.13 17.84 12.41
C ARG A 279 37.40 18.55 12.92
N PRO A 280 38.52 18.51 12.15
CA PRO A 280 39.79 19.13 12.55
C PRO A 280 39.73 20.67 12.56
#